data_AF-A0AAF0UMG0-F1
#
_entry.id   AF-A0AAF0UMG0-F1
#
_cell.length_a   1.000
_cell.length_b   1.000
_cell.length_c   1.000
_cell.angle_alpha   90.00
_cell.angle_beta   90.00
_cell.angle_gamma   90.00
#
_symmetry.space_group_name_H-M   'P 1'
#
loop_
_entity.id
_entity.type
_entity.pdbx_description
1 polymer ?
#
loop_
_entity_poly.entity_id
_entity_poly.type
_entity_poly.pdbx_seq_one_letter_code
_entity_poly.pdbx_strand_id
1 'polypeptide(L)'
;MNDGFVYSGAPEIEIYSINSGVWRRVVGVEIKNCMEKFLLPQAFVNGVVHWIASDVVVNGGDLWSLVKTFSIANEVLGEIMLPDALVGVTTTNLSIMLFEESLVVVKYGCEIGGDSCEVWVMKQYGVLESWSRLYHINLVAGMEKVVGFRNNGEVLFSTRRNDLVSYDPNSGRNTSLGIQGISSLFYVQNYRVLLILFNRNNVSSGGFLGGMEVYGLNE
;
A
#
# COMPACT_ATOMS: atom_id res chain seq x y z
N MET A 1 -21.00 17.46 13.72
CA MET A 1 -20.74 16.48 14.79
C MET A 1 -20.65 15.14 14.09
N ASN A 2 -19.44 14.66 13.84
CA ASN A 2 -19.20 13.36 13.19
C ASN A 2 -19.06 12.34 14.31
N ASP A 3 -20.01 11.42 14.41
CA ASP A 3 -19.86 10.20 15.20
C ASP A 3 -18.80 9.33 14.51
N GLY A 4 -17.55 9.50 14.95
CA GLY A 4 -16.48 8.57 14.63
C GLY A 4 -16.80 7.24 15.29
N PHE A 5 -17.08 6.22 14.48
CA PHE A 5 -17.13 4.84 14.95
C PHE A 5 -15.74 4.44 15.43
N VAL A 6 -15.48 4.59 16.73
CA VAL A 6 -14.30 4.03 17.39
C VAL A 6 -14.57 2.54 17.56
N TYR A 7 -13.91 1.71 16.76
CA TYR A 7 -13.94 0.26 16.98
C TYR A 7 -13.15 -0.06 18.25
N SER A 8 -13.85 -0.63 19.24
CA SER A 8 -13.33 -0.90 20.58
C SER A 8 -12.69 -2.30 20.69
N GLY A 9 -11.67 -2.57 19.89
CA GLY A 9 -10.88 -3.79 19.97
C GLY A 9 -9.43 -3.55 19.53
N ALA A 10 -8.47 -4.15 20.23
CA ALA A 10 -7.09 -4.14 19.78
C ALA A 10 -7.00 -4.88 18.43
N PRO A 11 -6.29 -4.33 17.42
CA PRO A 11 -6.19 -5.00 16.14
C PRO A 11 -5.49 -6.34 16.28
N GLU A 12 -5.95 -7.33 15.52
CA GLU A 12 -5.42 -8.69 15.51
C GLU A 12 -4.71 -8.97 14.18
N ILE A 13 -3.69 -9.83 14.23
CA ILE A 13 -2.99 -10.32 13.04
C ILE A 13 -3.34 -11.79 12.83
N GLU A 14 -3.85 -12.10 11.65
CA GLU A 14 -4.08 -13.47 11.20
C GLU A 14 -3.27 -13.76 9.94
N ILE A 15 -2.70 -14.94 9.85
CA ILE A 15 -1.91 -15.41 8.71
C ILE A 15 -2.62 -16.61 8.09
N TYR A 16 -2.90 -16.52 6.80
CA TYR A 16 -3.37 -17.64 6.01
C TYR A 16 -2.19 -18.43 5.44
N SER A 17 -2.19 -19.75 5.65
CA SER A 17 -1.20 -20.65 5.05
C SER A 17 -1.83 -21.42 3.88
N ILE A 18 -1.30 -21.20 2.67
CA ILE A 18 -1.75 -21.90 1.46
C ILE A 18 -1.52 -23.42 1.58
N ASN A 19 -0.41 -23.83 2.20
CA ASN A 19 -0.06 -25.25 2.34
C ASN A 19 -1.04 -26.03 3.22
N SER A 20 -1.55 -25.39 4.27
CA SER A 20 -2.46 -26.03 5.23
C SER A 20 -3.93 -25.63 5.02
N GLY A 21 -4.20 -24.60 4.21
CA GLY A 21 -5.54 -24.11 3.91
C GLY A 21 -6.26 -23.45 5.10
N VAL A 22 -5.54 -23.05 6.15
CA VAL A 22 -6.12 -22.54 7.40
C VAL A 22 -5.57 -21.17 7.77
N TRP A 23 -6.46 -20.34 8.35
CA TRP A 23 -6.08 -19.13 9.07
C TRP A 23 -5.57 -19.50 10.46
N ARG A 24 -4.52 -18.81 10.89
CA ARG A 24 -4.08 -18.84 12.29
C ARG A 24 -3.88 -17.44 12.81
N ARG A 25 -4.25 -17.23 14.07
CA ARG A 25 -3.96 -16.01 14.80
C ARG A 25 -2.50 -15.99 15.25
N VAL A 26 -1.86 -14.83 15.13
CA VAL A 26 -0.55 -14.56 15.73
C VAL A 26 -0.76 -14.18 17.19
N VAL A 27 -0.08 -14.88 18.11
CA VAL A 27 -0.23 -14.70 19.57
C VAL A 27 1.00 -14.00 20.13
N GLY A 28 0.82 -13.13 21.13
CA GLY A 28 1.92 -12.44 21.80
C GLY A 28 2.40 -11.16 21.10
N VAL A 29 1.72 -10.74 20.03
CA VAL A 29 1.98 -9.49 19.33
C VAL A 29 0.89 -8.49 19.70
N GLU A 30 1.26 -7.42 20.40
CA GLU A 30 0.35 -6.34 20.78
C GLU A 30 0.51 -5.17 19.82
N ILE A 31 -0.51 -4.88 19.01
CA ILE A 31 -0.54 -3.69 18.17
C ILE A 31 -1.14 -2.54 18.97
N LYS A 32 -0.30 -1.62 19.44
CA LYS A 32 -0.74 -0.38 20.07
C LYS A 32 -1.05 0.68 19.01
N ASN A 33 -2.08 1.48 19.27
CA ASN A 33 -2.36 2.77 18.60
C ASN A 33 -2.61 2.73 17.08
N CYS A 34 -2.98 1.60 16.48
CA CYS A 34 -3.01 1.50 15.02
C CYS A 34 -4.43 1.50 14.44
N MET A 35 -4.60 2.36 13.43
CA MET A 35 -5.64 2.40 12.40
C MET A 35 -6.80 3.36 12.68
N GLU A 36 -6.70 4.57 12.09
CA GLU A 36 -7.83 5.49 12.03
C GLU A 36 -8.91 5.03 11.02
N LYS A 37 -8.60 4.18 10.01
CA LYS A 37 -9.59 3.68 9.02
C LYS A 37 -9.26 2.29 8.44
N PHE A 38 -10.31 1.50 8.18
CA PHE A 38 -10.31 0.14 7.59
C PHE A 38 -9.77 0.01 6.15
N LEU A 39 -9.34 1.09 5.51
CA LEU A 39 -9.05 1.13 4.07
C LEU A 39 -7.67 1.72 3.74
N LEU A 40 -6.75 1.78 4.71
CA LEU A 40 -5.42 2.27 4.44
C LEU A 40 -4.66 1.25 3.55
N PRO A 41 -4.01 1.72 2.47
CA PRO A 41 -3.20 0.87 1.62
C PRO A 41 -2.10 0.15 2.43
N GLN A 42 -1.79 -1.08 2.01
CA GLN A 42 -0.67 -1.86 2.55
C GLN A 42 0.32 -2.17 1.42
N ALA A 43 1.60 -2.18 1.76
CA ALA A 43 2.67 -2.57 0.85
C ALA A 43 3.38 -3.83 1.37
N PHE A 44 3.71 -4.75 0.47
CA PHE A 44 4.39 -5.99 0.82
C PHE A 44 5.70 -6.15 0.04
N VAL A 45 6.83 -6.06 0.73
CA VAL A 45 8.16 -6.20 0.15
C VAL A 45 9.08 -6.90 1.15
N ASN A 46 10.03 -7.71 0.66
CA ASN A 46 11.00 -8.43 1.51
C ASN A 46 10.39 -9.32 2.60
N GLY A 47 9.20 -9.89 2.36
CA GLY A 47 8.52 -10.73 3.36
C GLY A 47 7.88 -9.95 4.52
N VAL A 48 7.78 -8.63 4.38
CA VAL A 48 7.28 -7.71 5.40
C VAL A 48 6.08 -6.94 4.86
N VAL A 49 5.01 -6.88 5.66
CA VAL A 49 3.82 -6.05 5.40
C VAL A 49 4.04 -4.69 6.03
N HIS A 50 3.69 -3.63 5.31
CA HIS A 50 3.90 -2.24 5.71
C HIS A 50 2.60 -1.47 5.63
N TRP A 51 2.30 -0.66 6.65
CA TRP A 51 1.16 0.25 6.66
C TRP A 51 1.52 1.55 7.39
N ILE A 52 0.81 2.63 7.06
CA ILE A 52 0.94 3.90 7.77
C ILE A 52 0.18 3.82 9.09
N ALA A 53 0.79 4.30 10.17
CA ALA A 53 0.18 4.42 11.49
C ALA A 53 0.55 5.74 12.15
N SER A 54 -0.28 6.16 13.11
CA SER A 54 0.01 7.27 14.01
C SER A 54 0.51 6.69 15.33
N ASP A 55 1.46 7.34 15.98
CA ASP A 55 1.78 7.09 17.38
C ASP A 55 1.70 8.39 18.20
N VAL A 56 1.40 8.27 19.50
CA VAL A 56 1.18 9.42 20.38
C VAL A 56 2.50 9.79 21.04
N VAL A 57 2.98 11.02 20.86
CA VAL A 57 4.17 11.48 21.58
C VAL A 57 3.82 11.69 23.06
N VAL A 58 4.55 10.97 23.94
CA VAL A 58 4.35 10.87 25.39
C VAL A 58 4.35 12.24 26.12
N ASN A 59 4.86 13.31 25.48
CA ASN A 59 5.10 14.61 26.14
C ASN A 59 4.36 15.82 25.52
N GLY A 60 3.38 15.62 24.63
CA GLY A 60 2.71 16.77 23.99
C GLY A 60 1.37 16.52 23.31
N GLY A 61 0.94 15.27 23.17
CA GLY A 61 -0.34 14.96 22.52
C GLY A 61 -0.33 15.03 21.00
N ASP A 62 0.78 15.44 20.39
CA ASP A 62 0.96 15.43 18.95
C ASP A 62 1.08 13.98 18.44
N LEU A 63 0.31 13.67 17.39
CA LEU A 63 0.36 12.41 16.66
C LEU A 63 1.47 12.49 15.62
N TRP A 64 2.38 11.52 15.62
CA TRP A 64 3.42 11.40 14.60
C TRP A 64 3.18 10.19 13.72
N SER A 65 3.26 10.40 12.41
CA SER A 65 3.10 9.35 11.40
C SER A 65 4.39 8.56 11.23
N LEU A 66 4.24 7.25 11.14
CA LEU A 66 5.32 6.29 10.90
C LEU A 66 4.85 5.14 10.03
N VAL A 67 5.78 4.31 9.57
CA VAL A 67 5.45 3.05 8.90
C VAL A 67 5.56 1.92 9.91
N LYS A 68 4.44 1.26 10.22
CA LYS A 68 4.46 -0.01 10.96
C LYS A 68 4.80 -1.13 10.00
N THR A 69 5.51 -2.12 10.51
CA THR A 69 5.95 -3.28 9.75
C THR A 69 5.59 -4.56 10.48
N PHE A 70 5.28 -5.61 9.72
CA PHE A 70 5.08 -6.96 10.24
C PHE A 70 5.82 -7.97 9.36
N SER A 71 6.82 -8.64 9.93
CA SER A 71 7.52 -9.74 9.27
C SER A 71 6.68 -11.01 9.35
N ILE A 72 6.24 -11.54 8.21
CA ILE A 72 5.43 -12.77 8.19
C ILE A 72 6.26 -13.98 8.64
N ALA A 73 7.54 -14.04 8.23
CA ALA A 73 8.42 -15.17 8.51
C ALA A 73 8.82 -15.25 9.99
N ASN A 74 9.09 -14.10 10.60
CA ASN A 74 9.56 -14.01 11.99
C ASN A 74 8.45 -13.67 12.98
N GLU A 75 7.26 -13.29 12.49
CA GLU A 75 6.11 -12.87 13.29
C GLU A 75 6.40 -11.71 14.25
N VAL A 76 7.28 -10.79 13.83
CA VAL A 76 7.69 -9.63 14.62
C VAL A 76 7.12 -8.34 14.03
N LEU A 77 6.65 -7.46 14.92
CA LEU A 77 6.37 -6.06 14.58
C LEU A 77 7.66 -5.26 14.59
N GLY A 78 7.72 -4.27 13.72
CA GLY A 78 8.76 -3.26 13.71
C GLY A 78 8.23 -1.94 13.22
N GLU A 79 9.12 -0.95 13.14
CA GLU A 79 8.79 0.41 12.72
C GLU A 79 9.87 0.92 11.78
N ILE A 80 9.44 1.75 10.84
CA ILE A 80 10.31 2.53 9.96
C ILE A 80 9.92 4.00 10.11
N MET A 81 10.90 4.82 10.43
CA MET A 81 10.73 6.27 10.55
C MET A 81 10.47 6.89 9.17
N LEU A 82 9.53 7.82 9.13
CA LEU A 82 9.32 8.70 7.99
C LEU A 82 10.27 9.91 8.08
N PRO A 83 10.65 10.52 6.94
CA PRO A 83 11.39 11.78 6.96
C PRO A 83 10.55 12.92 7.56
N ASP A 84 11.21 13.97 8.07
CA ASP A 84 10.58 15.11 8.74
C ASP A 84 9.45 15.78 7.93
N ALA A 85 9.54 15.76 6.60
CA ALA A 85 8.52 16.30 5.71
C ALA A 85 7.16 15.55 5.77
N LEU A 86 7.16 14.33 6.31
CA LEU A 86 6.02 13.41 6.36
C LEU A 86 5.58 13.09 7.80
N VAL A 87 6.46 13.21 8.80
CA VAL A 87 6.20 12.77 10.17
C VAL A 87 5.03 13.49 10.84
N GLY A 88 4.83 14.78 10.57
CA GLY A 88 3.72 15.58 11.11
C GLY A 88 2.44 15.57 10.26
N VAL A 89 2.38 14.73 9.22
CA VAL A 89 1.23 14.66 8.32
C VAL A 89 0.21 13.66 8.86
N THR A 90 -1.08 14.03 8.87
CA THR A 90 -2.17 13.12 9.24
C THR A 90 -2.15 11.85 8.38
N THR A 91 -2.33 10.68 9.00
CA THR A 91 -2.24 9.38 8.32
C THR A 91 -3.25 9.21 7.18
N THR A 92 -4.40 9.86 7.25
CA THR A 92 -5.40 9.89 6.17
C THR A 92 -4.90 10.56 4.88
N ASN A 93 -3.83 11.34 4.97
CA ASN A 93 -3.22 12.07 3.86
C ASN A 93 -1.96 11.37 3.35
N LEU A 94 -1.70 10.16 3.84
CA LEU A 94 -0.58 9.34 3.43
C LEU A 94 -1.10 8.03 2.84
N SER A 95 -0.50 7.60 1.74
CA SER A 95 -0.69 6.24 1.21
C SER A 95 0.65 5.58 0.99
N ILE A 96 0.74 4.30 1.32
CA ILE A 96 1.95 3.50 1.12
C ILE A 96 1.73 2.46 0.02
N MET A 97 2.74 2.28 -0.82
CA MET A 97 2.69 1.35 -1.95
C MET A 97 4.11 1.00 -2.41
N LEU A 98 4.22 0.29 -3.52
CA LEU A 98 5.50 -0.07 -4.12
C LEU A 98 5.64 0.60 -5.48
N PHE A 99 6.87 1.02 -5.76
CA PHE A 99 7.32 1.35 -7.11
C PHE A 99 8.58 0.55 -7.36
N GLU A 100 8.53 -0.30 -8.39
CA GLU A 100 9.53 -1.36 -8.60
C GLU A 100 9.66 -2.24 -7.33
N GLU A 101 10.82 -2.25 -6.69
CA GLU A 101 11.08 -2.96 -5.42
C GLU A 101 11.25 -1.99 -4.23
N SER A 102 10.98 -0.70 -4.43
CA SER A 102 11.15 0.34 -3.40
C SER A 102 9.84 0.70 -2.72
N LEU A 103 9.92 0.95 -1.41
CA LEU A 103 8.78 1.45 -0.63
C LEU A 103 8.52 2.91 -0.99
N VAL A 104 7.26 3.22 -1.29
CA VAL A 104 6.83 4.57 -1.67
C VAL A 104 5.75 5.05 -0.72
N VAL A 105 5.85 6.31 -0.29
CA VAL A 105 4.82 7.04 0.43
C VAL A 105 4.39 8.23 -0.41
N VAL A 106 3.08 8.33 -0.63
CA VAL A 106 2.46 9.48 -1.30
C VAL A 106 1.83 10.36 -0.24
N LYS A 107 2.19 11.64 -0.24
CA LYS A 107 1.62 12.69 0.62
C LYS A 107 0.66 13.54 -0.19
N TYR A 108 -0.56 13.72 0.30
CA TYR A 108 -1.55 14.63 -0.28
C TYR A 108 -1.56 15.97 0.47
N GLY A 109 -1.73 17.08 -0.25
CA GLY A 109 -1.62 18.43 0.33
C GLY A 109 -2.68 18.78 1.40
N CYS A 110 -3.86 18.17 1.35
CA CYS A 110 -4.94 18.43 2.33
C CYS A 110 -5.63 17.14 2.77
N GLU A 111 -6.25 16.44 1.82
CA GLU A 111 -6.81 15.10 1.94
C GLU A 111 -6.59 14.41 0.58
N ILE A 112 -6.85 13.10 0.49
CA ILE A 112 -6.94 12.42 -0.81
C ILE A 112 -7.96 13.18 -1.68
N GLY A 113 -7.56 13.58 -2.89
CA GLY A 113 -8.35 14.47 -3.74
C GLY A 113 -8.10 15.98 -3.59
N GLY A 114 -7.06 16.39 -2.86
CA GLY A 114 -6.57 17.77 -2.82
C GLY A 114 -5.94 18.25 -4.14
N ASP A 115 -5.21 19.37 -4.11
CA ASP A 115 -4.71 20.02 -5.34
C ASP A 115 -3.39 19.43 -5.86
N SER A 116 -2.65 18.74 -4.99
CA SER A 116 -1.36 18.14 -5.34
C SER A 116 -1.03 16.93 -4.46
N CYS A 117 -0.10 16.11 -4.95
CA CYS A 117 0.53 15.08 -4.15
C CYS A 117 2.05 15.05 -4.37
N GLU A 118 2.77 14.61 -3.34
CA GLU A 118 4.21 14.34 -3.40
C GLU A 118 4.47 12.85 -3.31
N VAL A 119 5.34 12.34 -4.17
CA VAL A 119 5.76 10.94 -4.18
C VAL A 119 7.14 10.84 -3.56
N TRP A 120 7.27 10.12 -2.46
CA TRP A 120 8.51 9.89 -1.73
C TRP A 120 8.92 8.43 -1.84
N VAL A 121 10.18 8.16 -2.21
CA VAL A 121 10.72 6.81 -2.31
C VAL A 121 11.82 6.59 -1.28
N MET A 122 11.81 5.41 -0.67
CA MET A 122 12.90 4.90 0.15
C MET A 122 13.89 4.17 -0.77
N LYS A 123 15.01 4.82 -1.10
CA LYS A 123 16.01 4.27 -2.03
C LYS A 123 16.76 3.07 -1.45
N GLN A 124 16.93 3.03 -0.12
CA GLN A 124 17.54 1.92 0.58
C GLN A 124 16.60 1.48 1.69
N TYR A 125 16.19 0.22 1.63
CA TYR A 125 15.20 -0.32 2.55
C TYR A 125 15.64 -0.17 4.02
N GLY A 126 14.76 0.41 4.84
CA GLY A 126 14.97 0.65 6.28
C GLY A 126 15.91 1.82 6.62
N VAL A 127 16.47 2.53 5.65
CA VAL A 127 17.42 3.64 5.89
C VAL A 127 16.70 4.97 5.79
N LEU A 128 16.59 5.70 6.90
CA LEU A 128 15.88 6.99 7.00
C LEU A 128 16.43 8.04 6.03
N GLU A 129 17.76 8.13 5.92
CA GLU A 129 18.44 9.11 5.09
C GLU A 129 18.29 8.82 3.58
N SER A 130 17.79 7.63 3.22
CA SER A 130 17.60 7.24 1.83
C SER A 130 16.26 7.71 1.24
N TRP A 131 15.36 8.23 2.08
CA TRP A 131 14.11 8.82 1.62
C TRP A 131 14.39 10.04 0.76
N SER A 132 13.74 10.10 -0.41
CA SER A 132 13.81 11.26 -1.28
C SER A 132 12.51 11.46 -2.04
N ARG A 133 12.15 12.73 -2.27
CA ARG A 133 10.99 13.08 -3.09
C ARG A 133 11.33 12.81 -4.56
N LEU A 134 10.58 11.92 -5.20
CA LEU A 134 10.66 11.65 -6.64
C LEU A 134 9.91 12.70 -7.45
N TYR A 135 8.64 12.93 -7.07
CA TYR A 135 7.74 13.79 -7.84
C TYR A 135 6.94 14.72 -6.93
N HIS A 136 6.59 15.88 -7.47
CA HIS A 136 5.53 16.75 -6.98
C HIS A 136 4.54 16.93 -8.13
N ILE A 137 3.32 16.44 -7.96
CA ILE A 137 2.32 16.32 -9.02
C ILE A 137 1.12 17.17 -8.65
N ASN A 138 0.74 18.09 -9.55
CA ASN A 138 -0.53 18.80 -9.45
C ASN A 138 -1.67 17.88 -9.93
N LEU A 139 -2.68 17.71 -9.09
CA LEU A 139 -3.84 16.88 -9.41
C LEU A 139 -4.78 17.64 -10.35
N VAL A 140 -4.67 17.32 -11.64
CA VAL A 140 -5.49 17.92 -12.71
C VAL A 140 -6.56 16.94 -13.19
N ALA A 141 -7.54 17.45 -13.96
CA ALA A 141 -8.55 16.65 -14.63
C ALA A 141 -9.34 15.66 -13.72
N GLY A 142 -9.52 16.01 -12.45
CA GLY A 142 -10.25 15.19 -11.48
C GLY A 142 -9.47 14.00 -10.94
N MET A 143 -8.15 13.93 -11.11
CA MET A 143 -7.27 12.98 -10.40
C MET A 143 -7.45 13.13 -8.89
N GLU A 144 -7.49 12.00 -8.19
CA GLU A 144 -7.87 11.95 -6.78
C GLU A 144 -6.83 11.23 -5.92
N LYS A 145 -6.53 9.97 -6.27
CA LYS A 145 -5.68 9.09 -5.47
C LYS A 145 -4.68 8.36 -6.36
N VAL A 146 -3.43 8.30 -5.93
CA VAL A 146 -2.46 7.39 -6.54
C VAL A 146 -2.84 5.96 -6.17
N VAL A 147 -3.01 5.13 -7.20
CA VAL A 147 -3.36 3.71 -7.07
C VAL A 147 -2.11 2.84 -7.15
N GLY A 148 -1.10 3.27 -7.91
CA GLY A 148 0.14 2.53 -8.11
C GLY A 148 0.98 3.15 -9.22
N PHE A 149 1.94 2.39 -9.72
CA PHE A 149 2.88 2.81 -10.74
C PHE A 149 3.00 1.75 -11.83
N ARG A 150 3.22 2.20 -13.06
CA ARG A 150 3.58 1.33 -14.19
C ARG A 150 5.09 1.17 -14.28
N ASN A 151 5.55 0.12 -14.96
CA ASN A 151 6.97 -0.17 -15.17
C ASN A 151 7.70 0.91 -15.99
N ASN A 152 6.98 1.72 -16.76
CA ASN A 152 7.54 2.85 -17.52
C ASN A 152 7.69 4.13 -16.66
N GLY A 153 7.36 4.07 -15.36
CA GLY A 153 7.43 5.21 -14.44
C GLY A 153 6.18 6.10 -14.43
N GLU A 154 5.16 5.79 -15.23
CA GLU A 154 3.87 6.49 -15.16
C GLU A 154 3.15 6.18 -13.85
N VAL A 155 2.45 7.19 -13.32
CA VAL A 155 1.68 7.10 -12.09
C VAL A 155 0.22 6.82 -12.44
N LEU A 156 -0.37 5.81 -11.80
CA LEU A 156 -1.79 5.47 -11.97
C LEU A 156 -2.62 6.24 -10.95
N PHE A 157 -3.63 6.96 -11.43
CA PHE A 157 -4.57 7.70 -10.59
C PHE A 157 -6.00 7.20 -10.76
N SER A 158 -6.70 7.03 -9.64
CA SER A 158 -8.16 7.06 -9.66
C SER A 158 -8.63 8.50 -9.80
N THR A 159 -9.79 8.69 -10.38
CA THR A 159 -10.39 10.00 -10.59
C THR A 159 -11.73 10.10 -9.88
N ARG A 160 -12.21 11.34 -9.64
CA ARG A 160 -13.55 11.58 -9.08
C ARG A 160 -14.71 11.03 -9.94
N ARG A 161 -14.41 10.65 -11.19
CA ARG A 161 -15.37 10.02 -12.12
C ARG A 161 -15.37 8.50 -12.04
N ASN A 162 -14.65 7.90 -11.08
CA ASN A 162 -14.50 6.45 -10.94
C ASN A 162 -13.78 5.81 -12.14
N ASP A 163 -12.92 6.56 -12.82
CA ASP A 163 -12.07 6.07 -13.91
C ASP A 163 -10.61 5.99 -13.46
N LEU A 164 -9.84 5.07 -14.06
CA LEU A 164 -8.39 4.97 -13.90
C LEU A 164 -7.65 5.66 -15.06
N VAL A 165 -6.68 6.52 -14.72
CA VAL A 165 -5.85 7.23 -15.69
C VAL A 165 -4.36 6.94 -15.44
N SER A 166 -3.58 6.88 -16.51
CA SER A 166 -2.11 6.87 -16.46
C SER A 166 -1.59 8.29 -16.63
N TYR A 167 -0.65 8.72 -15.79
CA TYR A 167 -0.06 10.05 -15.81
C TYR A 167 1.46 9.96 -15.94
N ASP A 168 2.02 10.61 -16.96
CA ASP A 168 3.47 10.77 -17.11
C ASP A 168 3.93 11.99 -16.29
N PRO A 169 4.68 11.80 -15.20
CA PRO A 169 5.16 12.91 -14.37
C PRO A 169 6.19 13.80 -15.08
N ASN A 170 6.83 13.33 -16.16
CA ASN A 170 7.81 14.10 -16.90
C ASN A 170 7.16 15.02 -17.94
N SER A 171 6.15 14.51 -18.66
CA SER A 171 5.45 15.29 -19.69
C SER A 171 4.20 15.99 -19.18
N GLY A 172 3.68 15.62 -18.01
CA GLY A 172 2.42 16.09 -17.45
C GLY A 172 1.17 15.62 -18.20
N ARG A 173 1.29 14.61 -19.07
CA ARG A 173 0.16 14.09 -19.86
C ARG A 173 -0.57 13.03 -19.06
N ASN A 174 -1.90 13.04 -19.11
CA ASN A 174 -2.70 11.92 -18.64
C ASN A 174 -3.44 11.25 -19.79
N THR A 175 -3.64 9.94 -19.68
CA THR A 175 -4.37 9.12 -20.63
C THR A 175 -5.36 8.26 -19.87
N SER A 176 -6.62 8.23 -20.31
CA SER A 176 -7.62 7.32 -19.76
C SER A 176 -7.31 5.89 -20.17
N LEU A 177 -7.40 4.96 -19.22
CA LEU A 177 -7.19 3.53 -19.47
C LEU A 177 -8.49 2.79 -19.79
N GLY A 178 -9.64 3.49 -19.78
CA GLY A 178 -10.96 2.89 -20.02
C GLY A 178 -11.43 1.93 -18.93
N ILE A 179 -10.77 1.92 -17.77
CA ILE A 179 -11.11 1.07 -16.62
C ILE A 179 -11.94 1.91 -15.64
N GLN A 180 -13.11 1.38 -15.28
CA GLN A 180 -14.02 2.01 -14.33
C GLN A 180 -14.14 1.19 -13.04
N GLY A 181 -14.25 1.87 -11.91
CA GLY A 181 -14.33 1.24 -10.60
C GLY A 181 -14.42 2.27 -9.48
N ILE A 182 -14.87 1.85 -8.30
CA ILE A 182 -15.00 2.75 -7.15
C ILE A 182 -13.61 3.24 -6.75
N SER A 183 -13.39 4.56 -6.80
CA SER A 183 -12.06 5.18 -6.61
C SER A 183 -11.36 4.76 -5.32
N SER A 184 -12.11 4.59 -4.23
CA SER A 184 -11.57 4.17 -2.94
C SER A 184 -11.11 2.71 -2.89
N LEU A 185 -11.57 1.87 -3.82
CA LEU A 185 -11.33 0.42 -3.85
C LEU A 185 -10.30 -0.02 -4.89
N PHE A 186 -9.77 0.89 -5.70
CA PHE A 186 -8.69 0.52 -6.59
C PHE A 186 -7.45 0.10 -5.78
N TYR A 187 -6.91 -1.04 -6.16
CA TYR A 187 -5.67 -1.60 -5.62
C TYR A 187 -4.83 -2.16 -6.76
N VAL A 188 -3.54 -1.86 -6.74
CA VAL A 188 -2.56 -2.41 -7.68
C VAL A 188 -1.64 -3.32 -6.88
N GLN A 189 -1.50 -4.55 -7.34
CA GLN A 189 -0.55 -5.52 -6.80
C GLN A 189 0.48 -5.86 -7.85
N ASN A 190 1.76 -5.68 -7.50
CA ASN A 190 2.85 -6.17 -8.32
C ASN A 190 2.93 -7.69 -8.17
N TYR A 191 2.63 -8.41 -9.25
CA TYR A 191 2.81 -9.86 -9.30
C TYR A 191 4.13 -10.19 -9.99
N ARG A 192 5.08 -10.74 -9.23
CA ARG A 192 6.29 -11.34 -9.80
C ARG A 192 6.06 -12.84 -9.93
N VAL A 193 5.98 -13.33 -11.17
CA VAL A 193 6.00 -14.78 -11.42
C VAL A 193 7.39 -15.29 -11.05
N LEU A 194 7.50 -16.04 -9.95
CA LEU A 194 8.62 -16.96 -9.78
C LEU A 194 8.25 -18.26 -10.51
N LEU A 195 8.85 -18.48 -11.69
CA LEU A 195 8.84 -19.79 -12.33
C LEU A 195 9.74 -20.74 -11.52
N ILE A 196 9.21 -21.32 -10.46
CA ILE A 196 9.80 -22.51 -9.85
C ILE A 196 9.11 -23.71 -10.50
N LEU A 197 9.87 -24.46 -11.30
CA LEU A 197 9.39 -25.67 -11.96
C LEU A 197 9.13 -26.74 -10.88
N PHE A 198 7.86 -26.92 -10.49
CA PHE A 198 7.47 -28.05 -9.64
C PHE A 198 7.58 -29.32 -10.47
N ASN A 199 8.69 -30.04 -10.33
CA ASN A 199 8.85 -31.37 -10.89
C ASN A 199 8.02 -32.35 -10.06
N ARG A 200 6.71 -32.40 -10.31
CA ARG A 200 5.80 -33.40 -9.72
C ARG A 200 5.99 -34.73 -10.45
N ASN A 201 6.94 -35.53 -9.97
CA ASN A 201 6.94 -36.95 -10.27
C ASN A 201 6.03 -37.68 -9.25
N ASN A 202 4.79 -38.00 -9.70
CA ASN A 202 4.01 -39.23 -9.45
C ASN A 202 3.57 -39.55 -7.98
N VAL A 203 2.32 -39.88 -7.59
CA VAL A 203 1.16 -40.57 -8.24
C VAL A 203 -0.17 -40.29 -7.49
N SER A 204 -1.30 -40.27 -8.25
CA SER A 204 -2.75 -40.52 -7.94
C SER A 204 -3.45 -39.83 -6.75
N SER A 205 -4.71 -39.38 -6.79
CA SER A 205 -5.79 -39.33 -7.79
C SER A 205 -6.93 -38.51 -7.16
N GLY A 206 -7.59 -37.62 -7.92
CA GLY A 206 -8.93 -37.13 -7.54
C GLY A 206 -9.17 -35.63 -7.78
N GLY A 207 -9.90 -35.33 -8.85
CA GLY A 207 -10.82 -34.18 -8.93
C GLY A 207 -10.21 -32.79 -9.17
N PHE A 208 -10.05 -32.43 -10.44
CA PHE A 208 -9.95 -31.03 -10.88
C PHE A 208 -11.37 -30.42 -11.00
N LEU A 209 -11.49 -29.12 -10.73
CA LEU A 209 -12.32 -28.07 -11.40
C LEU A 209 -12.41 -26.88 -10.42
N GLY A 210 -12.03 -25.64 -10.74
CA GLY A 210 -11.44 -25.07 -11.93
C GLY A 210 -10.73 -23.76 -11.54
N GLY A 211 -9.58 -23.50 -12.15
CA GLY A 211 -8.86 -22.23 -12.03
C GLY A 211 -9.38 -21.23 -13.04
N MET A 212 -9.66 -20.01 -12.58
CA MET A 212 -9.98 -18.89 -13.44
C MET A 212 -8.65 -18.27 -13.93
N GLU A 213 -8.38 -18.37 -15.22
CA GLU A 213 -7.31 -17.63 -15.89
C GLU A 213 -7.64 -16.13 -15.88
N VAL A 214 -6.69 -15.31 -15.45
CA VAL A 214 -6.72 -13.87 -15.71
C VAL A 214 -5.60 -13.56 -16.69
N TYR A 215 -6.00 -13.16 -17.89
CA TYR A 215 -5.09 -12.70 -18.94
C TYR A 215 -4.41 -11.41 -18.50
N GLY A 216 -3.09 -11.47 -18.31
CA GLY A 216 -2.26 -10.27 -18.28
C GLY A 216 -2.13 -9.72 -19.69
N LEU A 217 -2.62 -8.50 -19.91
CA LEU A 217 -2.29 -7.75 -21.11
C LEU A 217 -0.92 -7.09 -20.87
N ASN A 218 0.08 -7.60 -21.58
CA ASN A 218 1.28 -6.83 -21.92
C ASN A 218 0.85 -5.72 -22.87
N GLU A 219 1.10 -4.46 -22.49
CA GLU A 219 1.55 -3.33 -23.33
C GLU A 219 1.81 -2.07 -22.48
#